data_AF-A0A6N9HB03-F1
#
_entry.id   AF-A0A6N9HB03-F1
#
_cell.length_a   1.000
_cell.length_b   1.000
_cell.length_c   1.000
_cell.angle_alpha   90.00
_cell.angle_beta   90.00
_cell.angle_gamma   90.00
#
_symmetry.space_group_name_H-M   'P 1'
#
loop_
_entity.id
_entity.type
_entity.pdbx_description
1 polymer ?
#
loop_
_entity_poly.entity_id
_entity_poly.type
_entity_poly.pdbx_seq_one_letter_code
_entity_poly.pdbx_strand_id
1 'polypeptide(L)'
;MSPAVTGSTTGGSFTVPQSGQSIVCTLTNTPKAASLQADKTWMVDGTPYAHGKQPDGLSATLGVAPTGNKTGPPSWGEERGGYTAGDTVKLSETTSISDSKLPGCTLTDSTVAGTGISGSPSLPASGRSVTLQEGKNSYQVTNTVACQTLTLTKQVANTHGGTRAAESWNGHLFAKAGTADRLAFDSGLKRYVATGTYALSEDQFDGYDLESITCTGGTYNADAKTITLTTGQSASCTLKNVDKPGSVT
;
A
#
# COMPACT_ATOMS: atom_id res chain seq x y z
N MET A 1 31.11 59.03 -6.85
CA MET A 1 31.07 57.56 -6.76
C MET A 1 30.71 57.23 -5.32
N SER A 2 29.52 56.68 -5.05
CA SER A 2 29.21 56.20 -3.70
C SER A 2 30.10 54.99 -3.40
N PRO A 3 30.84 54.98 -2.28
CA PRO A 3 31.52 53.76 -1.85
C PRO A 3 30.44 52.74 -1.45
N ALA A 4 30.28 51.68 -2.24
CA ALA A 4 29.48 50.53 -1.87
C ALA A 4 30.38 49.55 -1.12
N VAL A 5 30.09 49.31 0.16
CA VAL A 5 30.72 48.25 0.94
C VAL A 5 29.78 47.06 0.92
N THR A 6 30.20 45.96 0.30
CA THR A 6 29.52 44.67 0.37
C THR A 6 30.31 43.75 1.29
N GLY A 7 29.64 43.13 2.26
CA GLY A 7 30.24 42.18 3.19
C GLY A 7 29.25 41.08 3.56
N SER A 8 29.71 39.84 3.69
CA SER A 8 28.88 38.64 3.88
C SER A 8 29.05 37.97 5.24
N THR A 9 29.49 38.71 6.26
CA THR A 9 29.83 38.16 7.59
C THR A 9 28.84 38.58 8.67
N THR A 10 28.79 37.83 9.76
CA THR A 10 27.96 38.05 10.98
C THR A 10 28.25 39.36 11.73
N GLY A 11 29.08 40.23 11.14
CA GLY A 11 29.53 41.51 11.65
C GLY A 11 30.70 42.04 10.80
N GLY A 12 30.80 43.36 10.67
CA GLY A 12 31.88 44.06 9.98
C GLY A 12 32.00 45.49 10.50
N SER A 13 33.22 46.03 10.47
CA SER A 13 33.49 47.43 10.85
C SER A 13 33.84 48.23 9.60
N PHE A 14 33.24 49.41 9.46
CA PHE A 14 33.59 50.38 8.41
C PHE A 14 33.99 51.70 9.08
N THR A 15 35.08 52.31 8.59
CA THR A 15 35.52 53.63 9.06
C THR A 15 35.01 54.69 8.09
N VAL A 16 34.18 55.61 8.59
CA VAL A 16 33.64 56.72 7.81
C VAL A 16 34.72 57.78 7.55
N PRO A 17 34.97 58.22 6.30
CA PRO A 17 35.87 59.34 6.03
C PRO A 17 35.29 60.66 6.55
N GLN A 18 36.14 61.55 7.09
CA GLN A 18 35.79 62.74 7.89
C GLN A 18 34.91 63.84 7.24
N SER A 19 34.40 63.70 6.02
CA SER A 19 33.67 64.78 5.35
C SER A 19 32.25 64.39 4.94
N GLY A 20 31.27 65.05 5.55
CA GLY A 20 29.96 65.50 5.01
C GLY A 20 29.07 64.56 4.18
N GLN A 21 29.45 63.30 3.96
CA GLN A 21 28.75 62.37 3.08
C GLN A 21 27.80 61.48 3.89
N SER A 22 26.56 61.34 3.42
CA SER A 22 25.61 60.38 3.95
C SER A 22 26.07 58.95 3.61
N ILE A 23 26.23 58.12 4.63
CA ILE A 23 26.49 56.68 4.48
C ILE A 23 25.18 55.93 4.68
N VAL A 24 24.80 55.10 3.71
CA VAL A 24 23.69 54.16 3.82
C VAL A 24 24.26 52.76 3.92
N CYS A 25 24.08 52.12 5.08
CA CYS A 25 24.41 50.73 5.28
C CYS A 25 23.14 49.89 5.17
N THR A 26 23.10 48.98 4.20
CA THR A 26 21.99 48.01 4.06
C THR A 26 22.44 46.65 4.58
N LEU A 27 21.85 46.18 5.68
CA LEU A 27 22.01 44.82 6.14
C LEU A 27 20.86 43.97 5.60
N THR A 28 21.18 42.97 4.80
CA THR A 28 20.19 42.03 4.25
C THR A 28 20.39 40.68 4.89
N ASN A 29 19.37 40.19 5.59
CA ASN A 29 19.31 38.79 6.01
C ASN A 29 18.46 38.01 5.00
N THR A 30 19.02 36.96 4.41
CA THR A 30 18.31 36.11 3.46
C THR A 30 17.78 34.87 4.19
N PRO A 31 16.48 34.55 4.06
CA PRO A 31 15.95 33.33 4.64
C PRO A 31 16.71 32.09 4.16
N LYS A 32 16.95 31.15 5.07
CA LYS A 32 17.54 29.86 4.73
C LYS A 32 16.55 29.08 3.89
N ALA A 33 16.94 28.69 2.69
CA ALA A 33 16.07 27.96 1.77
C ALA A 33 15.74 26.57 2.32
N ALA A 34 14.52 26.11 2.03
CA ALA A 34 14.07 24.75 2.31
C ALA A 34 13.40 24.14 1.07
N SER A 35 13.51 22.83 0.96
CA SER A 35 12.74 22.01 0.02
C SER A 35 12.09 20.84 0.74
N LEU A 36 11.07 20.26 0.10
CA LEU A 36 10.31 19.13 0.60
C LEU A 36 10.22 18.05 -0.48
N GLN A 37 10.46 16.80 -0.10
CA GLN A 37 10.16 15.61 -0.91
C GLN A 37 9.36 14.63 -0.03
N ALA A 38 8.26 14.11 -0.56
CA ALA A 38 7.49 13.08 0.11
C ALA A 38 7.40 11.83 -0.77
N ASP A 39 7.87 10.71 -0.25
CA ASP A 39 7.83 9.39 -0.88
C ASP A 39 6.67 8.55 -0.33
N LYS A 40 6.29 7.53 -1.09
CA LYS A 40 5.16 6.66 -0.76
C LYS A 40 5.52 5.18 -0.80
N THR A 41 5.14 4.50 0.28
CA THR A 41 5.24 3.05 0.44
C THR A 41 3.87 2.48 0.77
N TRP A 42 3.59 1.32 0.19
CA TRP A 42 2.43 0.48 0.52
C TRP A 42 2.93 -0.78 1.23
N MET A 43 2.39 -1.08 2.39
CA MET A 43 2.58 -2.34 3.11
C MET A 43 1.31 -3.18 2.90
N VAL A 44 1.34 -4.12 1.95
CA VAL A 44 0.17 -4.97 1.65
C VAL A 44 0.43 -6.35 2.22
N ASP A 45 -0.36 -6.75 3.22
CA ASP A 45 -0.20 -8.02 3.95
C ASP A 45 1.25 -8.26 4.43
N GLY A 46 1.89 -7.20 4.94
CA GLY A 46 3.28 -7.23 5.41
C GLY A 46 4.35 -7.12 4.32
N THR A 47 3.97 -7.09 3.03
CA THR A 47 4.91 -6.93 1.92
C THR A 47 5.03 -5.45 1.51
N PRO A 48 6.25 -4.87 1.50
CA PRO A 48 6.45 -3.50 1.07
C PRO A 48 6.46 -3.36 -0.46
N TYR A 49 5.82 -2.30 -0.96
CA TYR A 49 5.83 -1.87 -2.35
C TYR A 49 6.10 -0.38 -2.44
N ALA A 50 7.04 0.01 -3.30
CA ALA A 50 7.18 1.40 -3.70
C ALA A 50 5.94 1.87 -4.48
N HIS A 51 5.64 3.16 -4.43
CA HIS A 51 4.57 3.73 -5.24
C HIS A 51 4.81 3.51 -6.74
N GLY A 52 3.77 3.09 -7.45
CA GLY A 52 3.81 2.63 -8.83
C GLY A 52 4.19 1.15 -9.00
N LYS A 53 4.49 0.43 -7.91
CA LYS A 53 4.79 -1.01 -7.89
C LYS A 53 3.83 -1.84 -7.04
N GLN A 54 2.94 -1.19 -6.31
CA GLN A 54 1.89 -1.85 -5.53
C GLN A 54 0.88 -2.59 -6.43
N PRO A 55 0.12 -3.56 -5.90
CA PRO A 55 -0.94 -4.23 -6.64
C PRO A 55 -1.94 -3.25 -7.28
N ASP A 56 -2.38 -3.61 -8.49
CA ASP A 56 -3.41 -2.89 -9.22
C ASP A 56 -4.68 -2.74 -8.39
N GLY A 57 -5.21 -1.51 -8.31
CA GLY A 57 -6.40 -1.18 -7.53
C GLY A 57 -6.09 -0.37 -6.26
N LEU A 58 -4.82 -0.24 -5.86
CA LEU A 58 -4.39 0.69 -4.81
C LEU A 58 -3.90 1.99 -5.41
N SER A 59 -4.49 3.12 -5.01
CA SER A 59 -4.05 4.45 -5.45
C SER A 59 -4.00 5.46 -4.31
N ALA A 60 -3.15 6.46 -4.48
CA ALA A 60 -2.83 7.48 -3.49
C ALA A 60 -2.44 8.78 -4.18
N THR A 61 -3.01 9.90 -3.73
CA THR A 61 -2.68 11.25 -4.18
C THR A 61 -2.09 12.04 -3.02
N LEU A 62 -0.89 12.57 -3.21
CA LEU A 62 -0.23 13.45 -2.23
C LEU A 62 -0.93 14.80 -2.15
N GLY A 63 -1.08 15.33 -0.94
CA GLY A 63 -1.44 16.72 -0.68
C GLY A 63 -0.31 17.42 0.07
N VAL A 64 0.02 18.63 -0.37
CA VAL A 64 1.01 19.52 0.25
C VAL A 64 0.44 20.93 0.25
N ALA A 65 0.35 21.57 1.41
CA ALA A 65 -0.13 22.95 1.52
C ALA A 65 0.72 23.76 2.52
N PRO A 66 1.31 24.90 2.12
CA PRO A 66 1.35 25.47 0.77
C PRO A 66 2.20 24.63 -0.21
N THR A 67 1.96 24.77 -1.53
CA THR A 67 2.58 23.94 -2.59
C THR A 67 4.00 24.36 -3.01
N GLY A 68 4.55 25.40 -2.37
CA GLY A 68 5.86 25.97 -2.73
C GLY A 68 5.80 26.75 -4.03
N ASN A 69 6.94 26.88 -4.71
CA ASN A 69 7.06 27.65 -5.96
C ASN A 69 6.72 26.86 -7.23
N LYS A 70 6.48 25.55 -7.12
CA LYS A 70 6.22 24.69 -8.28
C LYS A 70 4.74 24.64 -8.61
N THR A 71 4.41 24.83 -9.88
CA THR A 71 3.03 24.77 -10.39
C THR A 71 2.53 23.33 -10.50
N GLY A 72 1.21 23.15 -10.43
CA GLY A 72 0.57 21.84 -10.51
C GLY A 72 0.55 21.06 -9.20
N PRO A 73 -0.25 19.97 -9.14
CA PRO A 73 -0.42 19.17 -7.93
C PRO A 73 0.89 18.46 -7.53
N PRO A 74 1.15 18.29 -6.22
CA PRO A 74 2.33 17.58 -5.75
C PRO A 74 2.29 16.09 -6.12
N SER A 75 3.44 15.56 -6.52
CA SER A 75 3.61 14.15 -6.86
C SER A 75 4.51 13.43 -5.85
N TRP A 76 4.28 12.14 -5.66
CA TRP A 76 5.17 11.31 -4.83
C TRP A 76 6.58 11.26 -5.42
N GLY A 77 7.60 11.38 -4.56
CA GLY A 77 9.01 11.40 -4.95
C GLY A 77 9.48 12.68 -5.63
N GLU A 78 8.60 13.67 -5.80
CA GLU A 78 8.97 14.97 -6.36
C GLU A 78 9.53 15.90 -5.27
N GLU A 79 10.70 16.48 -5.51
CA GLU A 79 11.22 17.56 -4.67
C GLU A 79 10.61 18.91 -5.07
N ARG A 80 10.12 19.65 -4.08
CA ARG A 80 9.52 20.99 -4.21
C ARG A 80 10.26 22.00 -3.36
N GLY A 81 10.71 23.08 -4.00
CA GLY A 81 11.36 24.21 -3.34
C GLY A 81 10.41 25.40 -3.17
N GLY A 82 11.00 26.57 -2.94
CA GLY A 82 10.25 27.81 -2.71
C GLY A 82 9.78 27.99 -1.27
N TYR A 83 10.32 27.19 -0.35
CA TYR A 83 10.09 27.32 1.08
C TYR A 83 11.32 27.91 1.77
N THR A 84 11.12 28.32 3.01
CA THR A 84 12.17 28.75 3.93
C THR A 84 12.17 27.91 5.20
N ALA A 85 13.33 27.77 5.84
CA ALA A 85 13.44 27.09 7.12
C ALA A 85 12.55 27.80 8.16
N GLY A 86 11.74 27.02 8.88
CA GLY A 86 10.71 27.52 9.79
C GLY A 86 9.31 27.56 9.19
N ASP A 87 9.15 27.42 7.86
CA ASP A 87 7.82 27.31 7.24
C ASP A 87 7.08 26.09 7.79
N THR A 88 5.77 26.25 8.01
CA THR A 88 4.88 25.15 8.35
C THR A 88 4.16 24.67 7.10
N VAL A 89 4.35 23.40 6.75
CA VAL A 89 3.69 22.74 5.61
C VAL A 89 2.81 21.63 6.12
N LYS A 90 1.63 21.50 5.52
CA LYS A 90 0.68 20.43 5.79
C LYS A 90 0.84 19.33 4.74
N LEU A 91 1.24 18.15 5.19
CA LEU A 91 1.24 16.91 4.42
C LEU A 91 -0.10 16.20 4.59
N SER A 92 -0.68 15.71 3.51
CA SER A 92 -1.91 14.91 3.53
C SER A 92 -1.91 13.92 2.39
N GLU A 93 -2.88 13.02 2.38
CA GLU A 93 -3.09 12.06 1.30
C GLU A 93 -4.58 11.76 1.13
N THR A 94 -4.97 11.48 -0.11
CA THR A 94 -6.22 10.81 -0.44
C THR A 94 -5.93 9.43 -0.99
N THR A 95 -6.60 8.40 -0.48
CA THR A 95 -6.41 6.99 -0.87
C THR A 95 -7.67 6.41 -1.49
N SER A 96 -7.48 5.42 -2.37
CA SER A 96 -8.59 4.58 -2.83
C SER A 96 -8.15 3.14 -3.04
N ILE A 97 -9.07 2.22 -2.77
CA ILE A 97 -8.94 0.77 -2.99
C ILE A 97 -10.10 0.36 -3.90
N SER A 98 -9.78 -0.32 -5.00
CA SER A 98 -10.76 -0.77 -5.96
C SER A 98 -11.38 -2.10 -5.52
N ASP A 99 -12.65 -2.09 -5.11
CA ASP A 99 -13.37 -3.30 -4.69
C ASP A 99 -13.46 -4.37 -5.78
N SER A 100 -13.45 -3.98 -7.05
CA SER A 100 -13.51 -4.93 -8.18
C SER A 100 -12.19 -5.62 -8.45
N LYS A 101 -11.05 -4.98 -8.14
CA LYS A 101 -9.71 -5.57 -8.32
C LYS A 101 -9.18 -6.23 -7.05
N LEU A 102 -9.53 -5.66 -5.91
CA LEU A 102 -9.02 -6.00 -4.58
C LEU A 102 -10.19 -6.13 -3.59
N PRO A 103 -11.14 -7.05 -3.85
CA PRO A 103 -12.28 -7.24 -2.96
C PRO A 103 -11.80 -7.60 -1.55
N GLY A 104 -12.35 -6.93 -0.53
CA GLY A 104 -12.00 -7.18 0.87
C GLY A 104 -10.71 -6.51 1.36
N CYS A 105 -9.92 -5.89 0.49
CA CYS A 105 -8.76 -5.12 0.92
C CYS A 105 -9.19 -3.83 1.61
N THR A 106 -8.57 -3.54 2.76
CA THR A 106 -8.88 -2.35 3.56
C THR A 106 -7.61 -1.62 3.96
N LEU A 107 -7.64 -0.28 3.94
CA LEU A 107 -6.58 0.54 4.51
C LEU A 107 -6.71 0.49 6.03
N THR A 108 -5.75 -0.16 6.69
CA THR A 108 -5.78 -0.33 8.14
C THR A 108 -4.97 0.73 8.87
N ASP A 109 -3.97 1.31 8.20
CA ASP A 109 -3.15 2.38 8.77
C ASP A 109 -2.56 3.30 7.69
N SER A 110 -2.28 4.53 8.08
CA SER A 110 -1.54 5.50 7.28
C SER A 110 -0.64 6.30 8.19
N THR A 111 0.67 6.24 7.96
CA THR A 111 1.69 6.86 8.81
C THR A 111 2.63 7.73 8.00
N VAL A 112 3.29 8.66 8.67
CA VAL A 112 4.35 9.49 8.08
C VAL A 112 5.55 9.55 9.00
N ALA A 113 6.74 9.38 8.44
CA ALA A 113 8.02 9.55 9.11
C ALA A 113 8.90 10.50 8.28
N GLY A 114 9.92 11.11 8.87
CA GLY A 114 10.84 11.97 8.13
C GLY A 114 11.43 13.11 8.95
N THR A 115 11.98 14.09 8.25
CA THR A 115 12.62 15.27 8.86
C THR A 115 11.69 15.95 9.87
N GLY A 116 12.16 16.13 11.10
CA GLY A 116 11.39 16.78 12.17
C GLY A 116 10.21 15.98 12.74
N ILE A 117 9.99 14.74 12.30
CA ILE A 117 8.97 13.83 12.84
C ILE A 117 9.66 12.74 13.66
N SER A 118 9.21 12.54 14.91
CA SER A 118 9.68 11.43 15.75
C SER A 118 8.86 10.17 15.50
N GLY A 119 9.51 9.06 15.14
CA GLY A 119 8.85 7.79 14.84
C GLY A 119 8.00 7.84 13.56
N SER A 120 6.90 7.08 13.55
CA SER A 120 5.97 6.99 12.43
C SER A 120 4.53 7.24 12.89
N PRO A 121 4.18 8.45 13.34
CA PRO A 121 2.83 8.77 13.76
C PRO A 121 1.83 8.65 12.61
N SER A 122 0.55 8.55 12.96
CA SER A 122 -0.53 8.53 11.98
C SER A 122 -0.58 9.83 11.14
N LEU A 123 -0.91 9.65 9.86
CA LEU A 123 -1.26 10.68 8.91
C LEU A 123 -2.80 10.67 8.73
N PRO A 124 -3.54 11.53 9.45
CA PRO A 124 -4.99 11.56 9.32
C PRO A 124 -5.40 12.14 7.95
N ALA A 125 -6.63 11.86 7.50
CA ALA A 125 -7.20 12.45 6.28
C ALA A 125 -7.21 14.00 6.33
N SER A 126 -7.29 14.57 7.54
CA SER A 126 -7.17 16.00 7.75
C SER A 126 -5.76 16.53 7.57
N GLY A 127 -4.75 15.70 7.34
CA GLY A 127 -3.33 16.05 7.17
C GLY A 127 -2.58 16.32 8.48
N ARG A 128 -1.25 16.39 8.38
CA ARG A 128 -0.32 16.70 9.47
C ARG A 128 0.58 17.87 9.09
N SER A 129 0.71 18.83 10.01
CA SER A 129 1.66 19.92 9.86
C SER A 129 3.07 19.51 10.27
N VAL A 130 4.05 19.94 9.48
CA VAL A 130 5.49 19.75 9.70
C VAL A 130 6.18 21.11 9.56
N THR A 131 7.20 21.35 10.38
CA THR A 131 8.03 22.56 10.28
C THR A 131 9.30 22.22 9.51
N LEU A 132 9.57 22.95 8.43
CA LEU A 132 10.71 22.68 7.58
C LEU A 132 12.01 23.14 8.22
N GLN A 133 13.03 22.29 8.11
CA GLN A 133 14.42 22.60 8.43
C GLN A 133 15.13 23.18 7.21
N GLU A 134 16.31 23.77 7.42
CA GLU A 134 17.18 24.23 6.33
C GLU A 134 17.56 23.08 5.40
N GLY A 135 17.51 23.33 4.09
CA GLY A 135 17.80 22.34 3.06
C GLY A 135 16.64 21.39 2.79
N LYS A 136 16.96 20.14 2.44
CA LYS A 136 15.98 19.15 1.99
C LYS A 136 15.30 18.47 3.18
N ASN A 137 13.97 18.53 3.19
CA ASN A 137 13.12 17.81 4.12
C ASN A 137 12.52 16.60 3.40
N SER A 138 12.83 15.40 3.90
CA SER A 138 12.36 14.14 3.30
C SER A 138 11.34 13.47 4.19
N TYR A 139 10.22 13.06 3.61
CA TYR A 139 9.14 12.37 4.30
C TYR A 139 8.80 11.06 3.60
N GLN A 140 8.50 10.04 4.38
CA GLN A 140 8.01 8.75 3.92
C GLN A 140 6.60 8.55 4.44
N VAL A 141 5.61 8.54 3.55
CA VAL A 141 4.25 8.15 3.88
C VAL A 141 4.09 6.66 3.62
N THR A 142 3.54 5.93 4.59
CA THR A 142 3.33 4.47 4.51
C THR A 142 1.87 4.15 4.75
N ASN A 143 1.21 3.53 3.77
CA ASN A 143 -0.12 2.96 3.96
C ASN A 143 -0.01 1.47 4.23
N THR A 144 -0.68 0.99 5.27
CA THR A 144 -0.83 -0.44 5.55
C THR A 144 -2.20 -0.90 5.07
N VAL A 145 -2.20 -1.93 4.22
CA VAL A 145 -3.39 -2.52 3.64
C VAL A 145 -3.46 -3.98 4.05
N ALA A 146 -4.60 -4.39 4.58
CA ALA A 146 -4.91 -5.77 4.89
C ALA A 146 -5.92 -6.31 3.86
N CYS A 147 -5.54 -7.37 3.15
CA CYS A 147 -6.35 -8.08 2.18
C CYS A 147 -6.73 -9.46 2.69
N GLN A 148 -7.72 -10.10 2.07
CA GLN A 148 -8.05 -11.49 2.35
C GLN A 148 -7.85 -12.28 1.08
N THR A 149 -7.29 -13.47 1.22
CA THR A 149 -7.08 -14.34 0.08
C THR A 149 -7.58 -15.75 0.35
N LEU A 150 -8.04 -16.40 -0.71
CA LEU A 150 -8.40 -17.79 -0.71
C LEU A 150 -7.65 -18.48 -1.86
N THR A 151 -7.07 -19.63 -1.55
CA THR A 151 -6.46 -20.53 -2.52
C THR A 151 -7.10 -21.90 -2.41
N LEU A 152 -7.59 -22.43 -3.53
CA LEU A 152 -8.09 -23.81 -3.61
C LEU A 152 -7.08 -24.65 -4.40
N THR A 153 -6.61 -25.73 -3.80
CA THR A 153 -5.66 -26.66 -4.43
C THR A 153 -6.32 -28.01 -4.60
N LYS A 154 -6.20 -28.58 -5.79
CA LYS A 154 -6.65 -29.94 -6.07
C LYS A 154 -5.58 -30.95 -5.71
N GLN A 155 -5.99 -32.02 -5.04
CA GLN A 155 -5.22 -33.25 -4.90
C GLN A 155 -6.00 -34.41 -5.53
N VAL A 156 -5.31 -35.29 -6.26
CA VAL A 156 -5.91 -36.48 -6.88
C VAL A 156 -5.12 -37.71 -6.47
N ALA A 157 -5.81 -38.75 -6.00
CA ALA A 157 -5.24 -40.05 -5.70
C ALA A 157 -5.81 -41.09 -6.68
N ASN A 158 -4.92 -41.65 -7.49
CA ASN A 158 -5.24 -42.66 -8.49
C ASN A 158 -4.83 -44.05 -7.98
N THR A 159 -5.66 -44.63 -7.12
CA THR A 159 -5.41 -45.91 -6.44
C THR A 159 -6.07 -47.11 -7.13
N HIS A 160 -6.96 -46.87 -8.07
CA HIS A 160 -7.75 -47.87 -8.79
C HIS A 160 -7.60 -47.79 -10.32
N GLY A 161 -6.46 -47.25 -10.79
CA GLY A 161 -6.11 -47.18 -12.22
C GLY A 161 -6.56 -45.89 -12.92
N GLY A 162 -7.05 -44.90 -12.19
CA GLY A 162 -7.28 -43.54 -12.69
C GLY A 162 -6.00 -42.88 -13.20
N THR A 163 -6.14 -41.90 -14.10
CA THR A 163 -5.00 -41.21 -14.73
C THR A 163 -5.11 -39.69 -14.69
N ARG A 164 -6.17 -39.12 -14.10
CA ARG A 164 -6.35 -37.67 -14.09
C ARG A 164 -5.35 -37.02 -13.16
N ALA A 165 -4.82 -35.89 -13.61
CA ALA A 165 -3.97 -35.01 -12.81
C ALA A 165 -4.80 -33.88 -12.19
N ALA A 166 -4.22 -33.15 -11.23
CA ALA A 166 -4.88 -32.06 -10.52
C ALA A 166 -5.37 -30.95 -11.46
N GLU A 167 -4.65 -30.71 -12.55
CA GLU A 167 -4.93 -29.70 -13.58
C GLU A 167 -6.24 -30.01 -14.34
N SER A 168 -6.73 -31.25 -14.28
CA SER A 168 -8.06 -31.59 -14.82
C SER A 168 -9.19 -30.86 -14.10
N TRP A 169 -8.95 -30.36 -12.88
CA TRP A 169 -9.90 -29.56 -12.11
C TRP A 169 -9.69 -28.04 -12.25
N ASN A 170 -8.81 -27.59 -13.14
CA ASN A 170 -8.68 -26.15 -13.41
C ASN A 170 -10.00 -25.59 -13.96
N GLY A 171 -10.47 -24.48 -13.38
CA GLY A 171 -11.80 -23.91 -13.62
C GLY A 171 -12.97 -24.66 -12.96
N HIS A 172 -12.72 -25.78 -12.29
CA HIS A 172 -13.74 -26.66 -11.69
C HIS A 172 -13.71 -26.70 -10.16
N LEU A 173 -12.87 -25.88 -9.52
CA LEU A 173 -12.88 -25.65 -8.08
C LEU A 173 -13.63 -24.36 -7.75
N PHE A 174 -14.41 -24.35 -6.68
CA PHE A 174 -15.30 -23.24 -6.41
C PHE A 174 -15.37 -22.79 -4.96
N ALA A 175 -15.57 -21.48 -4.79
CA ALA A 175 -15.98 -20.87 -3.53
C ALA A 175 -17.19 -19.96 -3.76
N LYS A 176 -18.19 -20.02 -2.89
CA LYS A 176 -19.39 -19.18 -2.98
C LYS A 176 -19.73 -18.53 -1.63
N ALA A 177 -19.86 -17.21 -1.61
CA ALA A 177 -20.29 -16.46 -0.42
C ALA A 177 -21.79 -16.16 -0.50
N GLY A 178 -22.59 -16.82 0.34
CA GLY A 178 -24.04 -16.60 0.40
C GLY A 178 -24.72 -16.71 -0.96
N THR A 179 -25.40 -15.62 -1.38
CA THR A 179 -26.11 -15.53 -2.67
C THR A 179 -25.26 -14.98 -3.81
N ALA A 180 -24.00 -14.60 -3.57
CA ALA A 180 -23.12 -14.07 -4.60
C ALA A 180 -22.78 -15.12 -5.66
N ASP A 181 -22.26 -14.66 -6.79
CA ASP A 181 -21.79 -15.54 -7.85
C ASP A 181 -20.66 -16.46 -7.35
N ARG A 182 -20.61 -17.65 -7.93
CA ARG A 182 -19.59 -18.65 -7.62
C ARG A 182 -18.25 -18.22 -8.22
N LEU A 183 -17.22 -18.18 -7.38
CA LEU A 183 -15.85 -17.94 -7.81
C LEU A 183 -15.23 -19.25 -8.28
N ALA A 184 -14.78 -19.32 -9.54
CA ALA A 184 -13.99 -20.43 -10.06
C ALA A 184 -12.49 -20.27 -9.77
N PHE A 185 -11.79 -21.38 -9.59
CA PHE A 185 -10.36 -21.44 -9.30
C PHE A 185 -9.69 -22.49 -10.18
N ASP A 186 -8.50 -22.16 -10.65
CA ASP A 186 -7.51 -23.16 -11.03
C ASP A 186 -6.82 -23.68 -9.76
N SER A 187 -6.35 -24.93 -9.81
CA SER A 187 -5.65 -25.53 -8.68
C SER A 187 -4.42 -24.69 -8.30
N GLY A 188 -4.38 -24.25 -7.03
CA GLY A 188 -3.29 -23.43 -6.49
C GLY A 188 -3.41 -21.92 -6.81
N LEU A 189 -4.43 -21.49 -7.55
CA LEU A 189 -4.64 -20.07 -7.85
C LEU A 189 -5.07 -19.32 -6.58
N LYS A 190 -4.29 -18.31 -6.20
CA LYS A 190 -4.65 -17.37 -5.13
C LYS A 190 -5.55 -16.27 -5.67
N ARG A 191 -6.69 -16.02 -5.00
CA ARG A 191 -7.58 -14.90 -5.32
C ARG A 191 -7.83 -14.01 -4.10
N TYR A 192 -7.98 -12.71 -4.33
CA TYR A 192 -8.54 -11.81 -3.33
C TYR A 192 -10.03 -12.08 -3.16
N VAL A 193 -10.51 -12.05 -1.92
CA VAL A 193 -11.90 -12.29 -1.55
C VAL A 193 -12.31 -11.32 -0.45
N ALA A 194 -13.61 -11.05 -0.33
CA ALA A 194 -14.12 -10.30 0.81
C ALA A 194 -14.04 -11.12 2.12
N THR A 195 -14.17 -10.45 3.25
CA THR A 195 -14.49 -11.16 4.50
C THR A 195 -15.82 -11.89 4.38
N GLY A 196 -15.93 -13.05 5.03
CA GLY A 196 -17.16 -13.82 5.02
C GLY A 196 -16.95 -15.32 5.03
N THR A 197 -18.05 -16.04 4.88
CA THR A 197 -18.08 -17.51 4.85
C THR A 197 -18.29 -18.00 3.43
N TYR A 198 -17.41 -18.86 2.97
CA TYR A 198 -17.41 -19.42 1.63
C TYR A 198 -17.74 -20.91 1.67
N ALA A 199 -18.81 -21.31 0.99
CA ALA A 199 -19.07 -22.72 0.71
C ALA A 199 -18.11 -23.20 -0.38
N LEU A 200 -17.39 -24.28 -0.10
CA LEU A 200 -16.40 -24.87 -1.00
C LEU A 200 -17.00 -26.05 -1.74
N SER A 201 -16.75 -26.10 -3.05
CA SER A 201 -17.22 -27.20 -3.88
C SER A 201 -16.34 -27.39 -5.11
N GLU A 202 -16.61 -28.44 -5.86
CA GLU A 202 -16.04 -28.70 -7.17
C GLU A 202 -17.07 -29.34 -8.07
N ASP A 203 -16.82 -29.33 -9.38
CA ASP A 203 -17.63 -30.13 -10.30
C ASP A 203 -17.29 -31.62 -10.12
N GLN A 204 -18.30 -32.46 -10.31
CA GLN A 204 -18.15 -33.91 -10.26
C GLN A 204 -17.49 -34.41 -11.56
N PHE A 205 -16.49 -35.27 -11.43
CA PHE A 205 -15.87 -35.95 -12.56
C PHE A 205 -16.14 -37.45 -12.49
N ASP A 206 -16.49 -38.04 -13.63
CA ASP A 206 -16.78 -39.47 -13.72
C ASP A 206 -15.57 -40.31 -13.30
N GLY A 207 -15.85 -41.31 -12.45
CA GLY A 207 -14.83 -42.20 -11.90
C GLY A 207 -14.05 -41.63 -10.71
N TYR A 208 -14.40 -40.46 -10.17
CA TYR A 208 -13.74 -39.88 -8.99
C TYR A 208 -14.76 -39.47 -7.94
N ASP A 209 -14.43 -39.61 -6.66
CA ASP A 209 -15.19 -39.06 -5.54
C ASP A 209 -14.37 -38.03 -4.77
N LEU A 210 -15.04 -36.97 -4.31
CA LEU A 210 -14.48 -36.03 -3.34
C LEU A 210 -14.42 -36.68 -1.97
N GLU A 211 -13.20 -37.06 -1.58
CA GLU A 211 -12.92 -37.75 -0.32
C GLU A 211 -12.86 -36.75 0.84
N SER A 212 -12.12 -35.64 0.68
CA SER A 212 -11.93 -34.69 1.77
C SER A 212 -11.64 -33.28 1.27
N ILE A 213 -11.97 -32.31 2.13
CA ILE A 213 -11.49 -30.94 2.04
C ILE A 213 -10.80 -30.61 3.35
N THR A 214 -9.60 -30.04 3.28
CA THR A 214 -8.86 -29.54 4.44
C THR A 214 -8.48 -28.10 4.21
N CYS A 215 -8.54 -27.26 5.23
CA CYS A 215 -8.22 -25.84 5.12
C CYS A 215 -7.33 -25.37 6.28
N THR A 216 -6.52 -24.36 6.00
CA THR A 216 -5.71 -23.62 6.98
C THR A 216 -5.91 -22.11 6.80
N GLY A 217 -5.56 -21.30 7.81
CA GLY A 217 -5.57 -19.83 7.69
C GLY A 217 -6.93 -19.14 7.86
N GLY A 218 -7.98 -19.90 8.20
CA GLY A 218 -9.32 -19.40 8.54
C GLY A 218 -10.07 -20.40 9.44
N THR A 219 -11.35 -20.15 9.69
CA THR A 219 -12.19 -21.07 10.49
C THR A 219 -12.93 -22.04 9.57
N TYR A 220 -12.47 -23.29 9.49
CA TYR A 220 -13.05 -24.31 8.62
C TYR A 220 -14.09 -25.16 9.35
N ASN A 221 -15.25 -25.34 8.71
CA ASN A 221 -16.29 -26.28 9.12
C ASN A 221 -16.36 -27.42 8.09
N ALA A 222 -15.95 -28.62 8.51
CA ALA A 222 -15.90 -29.79 7.64
C ALA A 222 -17.29 -30.29 7.21
N ASP A 223 -18.26 -30.29 8.14
CA ASP A 223 -19.61 -30.79 7.89
C ASP A 223 -20.35 -29.95 6.85
N ALA A 224 -20.24 -28.63 6.97
CA ALA A 224 -20.84 -27.68 6.04
C ALA A 224 -19.96 -27.41 4.80
N LYS A 225 -18.72 -27.93 4.79
CA LYS A 225 -17.68 -27.64 3.79
C LYS A 225 -17.51 -26.14 3.56
N THR A 226 -17.47 -25.36 4.64
CA THR A 226 -17.36 -23.91 4.59
C THR A 226 -16.10 -23.39 5.28
N ILE A 227 -15.53 -22.31 4.76
CA ILE A 227 -14.38 -21.60 5.34
C ILE A 227 -14.77 -20.15 5.62
N THR A 228 -14.58 -19.68 6.85
CA THR A 228 -14.80 -18.29 7.23
C THR A 228 -13.46 -17.54 7.32
N LEU A 229 -13.40 -16.38 6.64
CA LEU A 229 -12.26 -15.46 6.59
C LEU A 229 -12.63 -14.11 7.22
N THR A 230 -11.80 -13.65 8.15
CA THR A 230 -11.86 -12.29 8.72
C THR A 230 -10.84 -11.37 8.06
N THR A 231 -10.89 -10.07 8.38
CA THR A 231 -9.94 -9.08 7.84
C THR A 231 -8.49 -9.51 8.05
N GLY A 232 -7.68 -9.39 6.99
CA GLY A 232 -6.28 -9.77 6.95
C GLY A 232 -5.98 -11.27 6.84
N GLN A 233 -6.98 -12.16 6.86
CA GLN A 233 -6.75 -13.60 6.82
C GLN A 233 -6.58 -14.13 5.39
N SER A 234 -5.61 -15.02 5.22
CA SER A 234 -5.39 -15.77 3.99
C SER A 234 -5.57 -17.26 4.26
N ALA A 235 -6.52 -17.90 3.59
CA ALA A 235 -6.76 -19.33 3.72
C ALA A 235 -6.30 -20.12 2.49
N SER A 236 -5.83 -21.34 2.75
CA SER A 236 -5.53 -22.33 1.73
C SER A 236 -6.29 -23.62 2.03
N CYS A 237 -7.04 -24.09 1.04
CA CYS A 237 -7.84 -25.29 1.13
C CYS A 237 -7.40 -26.32 0.07
N THR A 238 -7.28 -27.59 0.47
CA THR A 238 -7.00 -28.71 -0.42
C THR A 238 -8.25 -29.57 -0.57
N LEU A 239 -8.72 -29.76 -1.81
CA LEU A 239 -9.80 -30.67 -2.17
C LEU A 239 -9.20 -31.95 -2.76
N LYS A 240 -9.37 -33.08 -2.06
CA LYS A 240 -8.78 -34.37 -2.46
C LYS A 240 -9.84 -35.28 -3.06
N ASN A 241 -9.60 -35.71 -4.30
CA ASN A 241 -10.37 -36.79 -4.91
C ASN A 241 -9.61 -38.09 -4.96
N VAL A 242 -10.36 -39.18 -4.86
CA VAL A 242 -9.87 -40.54 -5.09
C VAL A 242 -10.66 -41.14 -6.25
N ASP A 243 -9.98 -41.90 -7.09
CA ASP A 243 -10.62 -42.67 -8.15
C ASP A 243 -11.47 -43.81 -7.59
N LYS A 244 -12.59 -44.10 -8.25
CA LYS A 244 -13.49 -45.20 -7.91
C LYS A 244 -12.86 -46.53 -8.29
N PRO A 245 -13.06 -47.60 -7.50
CA PRO A 245 -12.75 -48.95 -7.94
C PRO A 245 -13.55 -49.28 -9.21
N GLY A 246 -12.91 -49.99 -10.14
CA GLY A 246 -13.60 -50.51 -11.32
C GLY A 246 -14.70 -51.50 -10.91
N SER A 247 -15.84 -51.46 -11.61
CA SER A 247 -16.90 -52.45 -11.47
C SER A 247 -16.94 -53.31 -12.73
N VAL A 248 -16.91 -54.63 -12.56
CA VAL A 248 -17.25 -55.58 -13.62
C VAL A 248 -18.70 -55.99 -13.39
N THR A 249 -19.58 -55.63 -14.32
CA THR A 249 -20.98 -56.11 -14.39
C THR A 249 -21.15 -57.04 -15.55
#